data_AF-A0A383D041-F1
#
_entry.id   AF-A0A383D041-F1
#
_cell.length_a   1.000
_cell.length_b   1.000
_cell.length_c   1.000
_cell.angle_alpha   90.00
_cell.angle_beta   90.00
_cell.angle_gamma   90.00
#
_symmetry.space_group_name_H-M   'P 1'
#
loop_
_entity.id
_entity.type
_entity.pdbx_description
1 polymer ?
#
loop_
_entity_poly.entity_id
_entity_poly.type
_entity_poly.pdbx_seq_one_letter_code
_entity_poly.pdbx_strand_id
1 'polypeptide(L)'
;MNSSLSSRAMQQVAGGIGLLFSCFIIYSIIIALIDEADIRFIAVAVGFVVALAGHPLAGRIKASQWRWVGWVIDVLLVVSFCYSAWWFFEVKEELWTGFYIGTPANIFAGALGLVGLLEATRRAWGWSLVILAFCFVSFGFAGPHLPGMLQHFGMDLSNFMQ
;
A
#
# COMPACT_ATOMS: atom_id res chain seq x y z
N MET A 1 27.56 23.29 -15.02
CA MET A 1 27.56 22.11 -15.92
C MET A 1 27.74 20.77 -15.19
N ASN A 2 27.77 20.71 -13.84
CA ASN A 2 27.91 19.46 -13.07
C ASN A 2 26.60 18.88 -12.52
N SER A 3 25.50 19.63 -12.53
CA SER A 3 24.21 19.15 -11.99
C SER A 3 23.48 18.16 -12.91
N SER A 4 23.74 18.19 -14.22
CA SER A 4 23.07 17.33 -15.21
C SER A 4 23.67 15.93 -15.35
N LEU A 5 24.96 15.75 -15.03
CA LEU A 5 25.63 14.44 -15.04
C LEU A 5 25.26 13.61 -13.80
N SER A 6 25.16 14.26 -12.64
CA SER A 6 24.73 13.62 -11.39
C SER A 6 23.27 13.16 -11.44
N SER A 7 22.37 13.94 -12.05
CA SER A 7 20.96 13.54 -12.18
C SER A 7 20.74 12.35 -13.12
N ARG A 8 21.51 12.26 -14.22
CA ARG A 8 21.46 11.10 -15.13
C ARG A 8 22.02 9.84 -14.47
N ALA A 9 23.15 9.95 -13.75
CA ALA A 9 23.70 8.82 -13.00
C ALA A 9 22.73 8.32 -11.92
N MET A 10 22.08 9.24 -11.19
CA MET A 10 21.04 8.90 -10.22
C MET A 10 19.85 8.18 -10.86
N GLN A 11 19.39 8.65 -12.03
CA GLN A 11 18.30 8.02 -12.77
C GLN A 11 18.67 6.62 -13.28
N GLN A 12 19.90 6.42 -13.74
CA GLN A 12 20.37 5.10 -14.18
C GLN A 12 20.49 4.11 -13.02
N VAL A 13 20.98 4.57 -11.86
CA VAL A 13 21.04 3.75 -10.64
C VAL A 13 19.63 3.39 -10.16
N ALA A 14 18.72 4.37 -10.09
CA ALA A 14 17.33 4.12 -9.72
C ALA A 14 16.63 3.16 -10.69
N GLY A 15 16.86 3.32 -12.01
CA GLY A 15 16.35 2.42 -13.03
C GLY A 15 16.91 1.01 -12.90
N GLY A 16 18.21 0.86 -12.62
CA GLY A 16 18.84 -0.44 -12.38
C GLY A 16 18.27 -1.15 -11.16
N ILE A 17 18.09 -0.43 -10.05
CA ILE A 17 17.46 -0.96 -8.83
C ILE A 17 16.02 -1.41 -9.12
N GLY A 18 15.24 -0.58 -9.83
CA GLY A 18 13.86 -0.91 -10.18
C GLY A 18 13.75 -2.14 -11.09
N LEU A 19 14.67 -2.27 -12.06
CA LEU A 19 14.74 -3.45 -12.93
C LEU A 19 15.06 -4.71 -12.14
N LEU A 20 16.09 -4.67 -11.28
CA LEU A 20 16.46 -5.80 -10.43
C LEU A 20 15.32 -6.23 -9.52
N PHE A 21 14.62 -5.27 -8.90
CA PHE A 21 13.46 -5.54 -8.06
C PHE A 21 12.32 -6.19 -8.85
N SER A 22 12.04 -5.70 -10.07
CA SER A 22 11.01 -6.27 -10.94
C SER A 22 11.36 -7.70 -11.37
N CYS A 23 12.62 -7.95 -11.76
CA CYS A 23 13.10 -9.29 -12.09
C CYS A 23 13.04 -10.23 -10.88
N PHE A 24 13.37 -9.74 -9.68
CA PHE A 24 13.30 -10.53 -8.45
C PHE A 24 11.86 -10.96 -8.12
N ILE A 25 10.88 -10.07 -8.28
CA ILE A 25 9.47 -10.40 -8.08
C ILE A 25 9.05 -11.49 -9.08
N ILE A 26 9.35 -11.32 -10.38
CA ILE A 26 9.00 -12.28 -11.42
C ILE A 26 9.63 -13.65 -11.13
N TYR A 27 10.91 -13.69 -10.76
CA TYR A 27 11.59 -14.93 -10.39
C TYR A 27 10.93 -15.60 -9.18
N SER A 28 10.60 -14.83 -8.15
CA SER A 28 10.00 -15.35 -6.91
C SER A 28 8.62 -15.95 -7.17
N ILE A 29 7.81 -15.35 -8.05
CA ILE A 29 6.48 -15.87 -8.41
C ILE A 29 6.58 -17.18 -9.21
N ILE A 30 7.61 -17.35 -10.06
CA ILE A 30 7.71 -18.50 -10.98
C ILE A 30 8.43 -19.70 -10.36
N ILE A 31 9.50 -19.47 -9.59
CA ILE A 31 10.45 -20.52 -9.18
C ILE A 31 10.52 -20.68 -7.66
N ALA A 32 10.43 -19.59 -6.89
CA ALA A 32 10.56 -19.70 -5.44
C ALA A 32 9.27 -20.24 -4.83
N LEU A 33 9.38 -21.30 -4.02
CA LEU A 33 8.25 -21.87 -3.27
C LEU A 33 7.95 -21.02 -2.02
N ILE A 34 7.82 -19.70 -2.22
CA ILE A 34 7.41 -18.76 -1.18
C ILE A 34 5.92 -18.49 -1.40
N ASP A 35 5.19 -18.33 -0.30
CA ASP A 35 3.78 -17.94 -0.37
C ASP A 35 3.61 -16.64 -1.17
N GLU A 36 2.72 -16.66 -2.15
CA GLU A 36 2.43 -15.51 -2.99
C GLU A 36 1.94 -14.30 -2.16
N ALA A 37 1.22 -14.56 -1.06
CA ALA A 37 0.75 -13.52 -0.15
C ALA A 37 1.90 -12.74 0.48
N ASP A 38 2.96 -13.43 0.92
CA ASP A 38 4.14 -12.83 1.53
C ASP A 38 4.91 -11.97 0.51
N ILE A 39 5.05 -12.43 -0.74
CA ILE A 39 5.73 -11.66 -1.81
C ILE A 39 4.97 -10.38 -2.15
N ARG A 40 3.65 -10.47 -2.35
CA ARG A 40 2.79 -9.30 -2.62
C ARG A 40 2.86 -8.29 -1.48
N PHE A 41 2.85 -8.78 -0.25
CA PHE A 41 2.98 -7.95 0.94
C PHE A 41 4.32 -7.18 0.96
N ILE A 42 5.44 -7.88 0.73
CA ILE A 42 6.77 -7.25 0.66
C ILE A 42 6.82 -6.19 -0.43
N ALA A 43 6.25 -6.46 -1.60
CA ALA A 43 6.20 -5.49 -2.69
C ALA A 43 5.44 -4.21 -2.32
N VAL A 44 4.28 -4.36 -1.65
CA VAL A 44 3.50 -3.23 -1.14
C VAL A 44 4.29 -2.46 -0.07
N ALA A 45 4.95 -3.15 0.87
CA ALA A 45 5.74 -2.53 1.92
C ALA A 45 6.92 -1.71 1.36
N VAL A 46 7.64 -2.25 0.37
CA VAL A 46 8.71 -1.53 -0.32
C VAL A 46 8.14 -0.31 -1.06
N GLY A 47 7.05 -0.48 -1.80
CA GLY A 47 6.38 0.63 -2.50
C GLY A 47 5.91 1.73 -1.54
N PHE A 48 5.39 1.36 -0.38
CA PHE A 48 4.94 2.27 0.67
C PHE A 48 6.10 3.13 1.20
N VAL A 49 7.22 2.49 1.55
CA VAL A 49 8.43 3.19 2.02
C VAL A 49 8.96 4.14 0.95
N VAL A 50 9.04 3.70 -0.31
CA VAL A 50 9.49 4.53 -1.42
C VAL A 50 8.56 5.73 -1.64
N ALA A 51 7.24 5.53 -1.56
CA ALA A 51 6.26 6.60 -1.72
C ALA A 51 6.40 7.68 -0.63
N LEU A 52 6.55 7.27 0.64
CA LEU A 52 6.73 8.21 1.75
C LEU A 52 8.11 8.90 1.70
N ALA A 53 9.17 8.18 1.37
CA ALA A 53 10.52 8.73 1.28
C ALA A 53 10.70 9.67 0.07
N GLY A 54 10.06 9.38 -1.06
CA GLY A 54 10.10 10.22 -2.26
C GLY A 54 9.33 11.54 -2.10
N HIS A 55 8.24 11.51 -1.33
CA HIS A 55 7.38 12.68 -1.10
C HIS A 55 7.00 12.85 0.37
N PRO A 56 7.96 13.17 1.26
CA PRO A 56 7.68 13.39 2.67
C PRO A 56 6.84 14.66 2.84
N LEU A 57 5.84 14.62 3.73
CA LEU A 57 4.94 15.73 3.96
C LEU A 57 5.67 16.91 4.60
N ALA A 58 6.64 16.61 5.47
CA ALA A 58 7.56 17.60 6.03
C ALA A 58 8.31 18.42 4.97
N GLY A 59 8.60 17.82 3.81
CA GLY A 59 9.25 18.49 2.68
C GLY A 59 8.35 19.48 1.94
N ARG A 60 7.02 19.31 2.02
CA ARG A 60 6.04 20.17 1.33
C ARG A 60 5.64 21.41 2.13
N ILE A 61 5.87 21.41 3.44
CA ILE A 61 5.53 22.52 4.32
C ILE A 61 6.59 23.62 4.20
N LYS A 62 6.24 24.75 3.58
CA LYS A 62 7.13 25.92 3.38
C LYS A 62 7.45 26.67 4.68
N ALA A 63 6.53 26.64 5.65
CA ALA A 63 6.72 27.31 6.93
C ALA A 63 7.54 26.43 7.89
N SER A 64 8.76 26.86 8.21
CA SER A 64 9.69 26.13 9.10
C SER A 64 9.04 25.72 10.43
N GLN A 65 8.22 26.58 11.01
CA GLN A 65 7.50 26.34 12.27
C GLN A 65 6.46 25.20 12.23
N TRP A 66 6.00 24.79 11.05
CA TRP A 66 5.00 23.71 10.89
C TRP A 66 5.62 22.40 10.36
N ARG A 67 6.92 22.39 10.05
CA ARG A 67 7.60 21.24 9.44
C ARG A 67 7.63 20.01 10.36
N TRP A 68 7.64 20.20 11.67
CA TRP A 68 7.58 19.11 12.65
C TRP A 68 6.26 18.33 12.56
N VAL A 69 5.13 19.01 12.28
CA VAL A 69 3.81 18.36 12.11
C VAL A 69 3.84 17.40 10.92
N GLY A 70 4.50 17.80 9.83
CA GLY A 70 4.69 16.93 8.66
C GLY A 70 5.44 15.65 9.00
N TRP A 71 6.49 15.74 9.83
CA TRP A 71 7.23 14.56 10.29
C TRP A 71 6.39 13.68 11.21
N VAL A 72 5.60 14.27 12.11
CA VAL A 72 4.69 13.51 12.98
C VAL A 72 3.69 12.70 12.15
N ILE A 73 3.11 13.31 11.11
CA ILE A 73 2.18 12.61 10.22
C ILE A 73 2.88 11.49 9.45
N ASP A 74 4.09 11.73 8.96
CA ASP A 74 4.86 10.72 8.23
C ASP A 74 5.22 9.53 9.11
N VAL A 75 5.65 9.78 10.35
CA VAL A 75 5.90 8.72 11.35
C VAL A 75 4.62 7.97 11.69
N LEU A 76 3.50 8.69 11.87
CA LEU A 76 2.20 8.07 12.17
C LEU A 76 1.77 7.12 11.05
N LEU A 77 1.95 7.51 9.78
CA LEU A 77 1.65 6.64 8.62
C LEU A 77 2.53 5.39 8.57
N VAL A 78 3.81 5.51 8.93
CA VAL A 78 4.71 4.35 9.02
C VAL A 78 4.25 3.43 10.15
N VAL A 79 3.95 3.98 11.33
CA VAL A 79 3.47 3.21 12.49
C VAL A 79 2.15 2.51 12.17
N SER A 80 1.21 3.18 11.51
CA SER A 80 -0.07 2.57 11.12
C SER A 80 0.12 1.43 10.12
N PHE A 81 1.04 1.58 9.16
CA PHE A 81 1.37 0.52 8.21
C PHE A 81 2.05 -0.67 8.90
N CYS A 82 3.01 -0.42 9.80
CA CYS A 82 3.64 -1.49 10.59
C CYS A 82 2.65 -2.22 11.50
N TYR A 83 1.68 -1.50 12.08
CA TYR A 83 0.63 -2.11 12.89
C TYR A 83 -0.29 -3.02 12.05
N SER A 84 -0.69 -2.55 10.86
CA SER A 84 -1.45 -3.36 9.91
C SER A 84 -0.67 -4.58 9.44
N ALA A 85 0.63 -4.41 9.15
CA ALA A 85 1.54 -5.49 8.79
C ALA A 85 1.60 -6.58 9.86
N TRP A 86 1.77 -6.19 11.11
CA TRP A 86 1.81 -7.12 12.24
C TRP A 86 0.55 -7.97 12.29
N TRP A 87 -0.61 -7.34 12.21
CA TRP A 87 -1.90 -8.03 12.23
C TRP A 87 -2.10 -8.96 11.03
N PHE A 88 -1.65 -8.56 9.84
CA PHE A 88 -1.69 -9.41 8.66
C PHE A 88 -0.91 -10.72 8.89
N PHE A 89 0.30 -10.66 9.46
CA PHE A 89 1.09 -11.86 9.74
C PHE A 89 0.50 -12.75 10.85
N GLU A 90 -0.26 -12.17 11.78
CA GLU A 90 -0.99 -12.94 12.80
C GLU A 90 -2.16 -13.72 12.17
N VAL A 91 -2.89 -13.06 11.27
CA VAL A 91 -4.16 -13.54 10.70
C VAL A 91 -3.97 -14.40 9.45
N LYS A 92 -2.83 -14.32 8.77
CA LYS A 92 -2.61 -14.98 7.46
C LYS A 92 -2.84 -16.49 7.46
N GLU A 93 -2.54 -17.18 8.56
CA GLU A 93 -2.77 -18.62 8.67
C GLU A 93 -4.27 -18.95 8.76
N GLU A 94 -5.05 -18.12 9.46
CA GLU A 94 -6.51 -18.25 9.54
C GLU A 94 -7.18 -17.98 8.18
N LEU A 95 -6.64 -17.02 7.42
CA LEU A 95 -7.10 -16.74 6.05
C LEU A 95 -6.84 -17.92 5.11
N TRP A 96 -5.66 -18.52 5.20
CA TRP A 96 -5.30 -19.70 4.40
C TRP A 96 -6.17 -20.92 4.71
N THR A 97 -6.49 -21.12 5.99
CA THR A 97 -7.32 -22.25 6.43
C THR A 97 -8.82 -21.99 6.25
N GLY A 98 -9.22 -20.75 5.96
CA GLY A 98 -10.61 -20.34 5.78
C GLY A 98 -11.40 -20.16 7.09
N PHE A 99 -10.73 -20.22 8.25
CA PHE A 99 -11.33 -20.07 9.57
C PHE A 99 -11.21 -18.64 10.12
N TYR A 100 -10.98 -17.66 9.25
CA TYR A 100 -10.89 -16.27 9.65
C TYR A 100 -12.23 -15.73 10.16
N ILE A 101 -12.20 -15.10 11.33
CA ILE A 101 -13.31 -14.35 11.88
C ILE A 101 -12.83 -12.92 12.17
N GLY A 102 -13.39 -11.94 11.47
CA GLY A 102 -13.00 -10.54 11.65
C GLY A 102 -13.37 -10.01 13.02
N THR A 103 -12.36 -9.80 13.86
CA THR A 103 -12.53 -9.09 15.13
C THR A 103 -12.47 -7.57 14.89
N PRO A 104 -13.06 -6.74 15.78
CA PRO A 104 -12.93 -5.29 15.68
C PRO A 104 -11.48 -4.80 15.63
N ALA A 105 -10.56 -5.51 16.27
CA ALA A 105 -9.13 -5.18 16.25
C ALA A 105 -8.51 -5.42 14.86
N ASN A 106 -8.84 -6.54 14.22
CA ASN A 106 -8.34 -6.90 12.88
C ASN A 106 -8.87 -5.89 11.85
N ILE A 107 -10.17 -5.59 11.92
CA ILE A 107 -10.83 -4.61 11.04
C ILE A 107 -10.20 -3.22 11.21
N PHE A 108 -9.92 -2.82 12.46
CA PHE A 108 -9.25 -1.54 12.74
C PHE A 108 -7.83 -1.50 12.18
N ALA A 109 -7.06 -2.58 12.32
CA ALA A 109 -5.72 -2.69 11.77
C ALA A 109 -5.71 -2.65 10.24
N GLY A 110 -6.62 -3.37 9.58
CA GLY A 110 -6.82 -3.34 8.13
C GLY A 110 -7.21 -1.95 7.64
N ALA A 111 -8.14 -1.28 8.33
CA ALA A 111 -8.55 0.09 8.01
C ALA A 111 -7.39 1.09 8.14
N LEU A 112 -6.56 0.98 9.19
CA LEU A 112 -5.36 1.80 9.35
C LEU A 112 -4.35 1.57 8.21
N GLY A 113 -4.14 0.33 7.81
CA GLY A 113 -3.31 -0.03 6.66
C GLY A 113 -3.82 0.58 5.37
N LEU A 114 -5.13 0.46 5.11
CA LEU A 114 -5.79 1.00 3.92
C LEU A 114 -5.67 2.54 3.86
N VAL A 115 -5.98 3.24 4.94
CA VAL A 115 -5.86 4.70 5.01
C VAL A 115 -4.40 5.13 4.78
N GLY A 116 -3.46 4.42 5.41
CA GLY A 116 -2.04 4.64 5.19
C GLY A 116 -1.67 4.50 3.70
N LEU A 117 -2.09 3.40 3.08
CA LEU A 117 -1.78 3.08 1.69
C LEU A 117 -2.41 4.06 0.70
N LEU A 118 -3.65 4.49 0.95
CA LEU A 118 -4.32 5.53 0.15
C LEU A 118 -3.56 6.86 0.24
N GLU A 119 -3.09 7.24 1.43
CA GLU A 119 -2.29 8.45 1.61
C GLU A 119 -0.91 8.37 0.94
N ALA A 120 -0.23 7.23 1.05
CA ALA A 120 1.04 6.99 0.34
C ALA A 120 0.85 7.06 -1.18
N THR A 121 -0.21 6.42 -1.68
CA THR A 121 -0.62 6.47 -3.09
C THR A 121 -0.93 7.89 -3.53
N ARG A 122 -1.69 8.66 -2.73
CA ARG A 122 -2.02 10.06 -3.00
C ARG A 122 -0.76 10.92 -3.14
N ARG A 123 0.27 10.65 -2.34
CA ARG A 123 1.54 11.40 -2.37
C ARG A 123 2.37 11.08 -3.61
N ALA A 124 2.38 9.82 -4.04
CA ALA A 124 3.16 9.35 -5.19
C ALA A 124 2.48 9.63 -6.54
N TRP A 125 1.17 9.34 -6.66
CA TRP A 125 0.44 9.36 -7.93
C TRP A 125 -0.66 10.41 -7.99
N GLY A 126 -0.90 11.14 -6.89
CA GLY A 126 -1.94 12.16 -6.81
C GLY A 126 -3.34 11.58 -6.56
N TRP A 127 -4.35 12.43 -6.75
CA TRP A 127 -5.75 12.09 -6.47
C TRP A 127 -6.36 11.09 -7.46
N SER A 128 -5.80 10.97 -8.66
CA SER A 128 -6.35 10.10 -9.72
C SER A 128 -6.49 8.65 -9.23
N LEU A 129 -5.42 8.09 -8.66
CA LEU A 129 -5.41 6.68 -8.24
C LEU A 129 -6.24 6.45 -6.96
N VAL A 130 -6.35 7.47 -6.10
CA VAL A 130 -7.20 7.43 -4.90
C VAL A 130 -8.68 7.40 -5.26
N ILE A 131 -9.11 8.26 -6.20
CA ILE A 131 -10.49 8.27 -6.69
C ILE A 131 -10.83 6.92 -7.33
N LEU A 132 -9.92 6.40 -8.16
CA LEU A 132 -10.08 5.08 -8.76
C LEU A 132 -10.22 3.97 -7.71
N ALA A 133 -9.42 3.99 -6.65
CA ALA A 133 -9.54 3.06 -5.54
C ALA A 133 -10.91 3.14 -4.88
N PHE A 134 -11.40 4.35 -4.57
CA PHE A 134 -12.74 4.53 -4.00
C PHE A 134 -13.85 4.02 -4.94
N CYS A 135 -13.72 4.19 -6.25
CA CYS A 135 -14.67 3.62 -7.21
C CYS A 135 -14.70 2.09 -7.13
N PHE A 136 -13.54 1.42 -7.09
CA PHE A 136 -13.47 -0.04 -6.99
C PHE A 136 -13.96 -0.58 -5.64
N VAL A 137 -13.63 0.09 -4.55
CA VAL A 137 -14.15 -0.25 -3.22
C VAL A 137 -15.67 -0.14 -3.23
N SER A 138 -16.21 0.98 -3.70
CA SER A 138 -17.66 1.19 -3.80
C SER A 138 -18.34 0.14 -4.69
N PHE A 139 -17.70 -0.22 -5.82
CA PHE A 139 -18.17 -1.29 -6.70
C PHE A 139 -18.23 -2.64 -5.98
N GLY A 140 -17.18 -2.99 -5.22
CA GLY A 140 -17.12 -4.21 -4.42
C GLY A 140 -18.29 -4.34 -3.43
N PHE A 141 -18.67 -3.25 -2.76
CA PHE A 141 -19.82 -3.22 -1.85
C PHE A 141 -21.17 -3.14 -2.59
N ALA A 142 -21.23 -2.51 -3.75
CA ALA A 142 -22.47 -2.34 -4.51
C ALA A 142 -22.95 -3.61 -5.22
N GLY A 143 -22.13 -4.66 -5.29
CA GLY A 143 -22.37 -5.91 -6.04
C GLY A 143 -23.83 -6.42 -6.09
N PRO A 144 -24.53 -6.61 -4.95
CA PRO A 144 -25.88 -7.15 -4.93
C PRO A 144 -26.94 -6.23 -5.54
N HIS A 145 -26.67 -4.92 -5.59
CA HIS A 145 -27.58 -3.88 -6.08
C HIS A 145 -27.34 -3.56 -7.57
N LEU A 146 -26.31 -4.13 -8.19
CA LEU A 146 -25.99 -3.89 -9.60
C LEU A 146 -26.92 -4.68 -10.54
N PRO A 147 -27.28 -4.13 -11.70
CA PRO A 147 -28.18 -4.80 -12.63
C PRO A 147 -27.47 -5.83 -13.52
N GLY A 148 -28.20 -6.90 -13.86
CA GLY A 148 -27.85 -7.82 -14.94
C GLY A 148 -26.48 -8.51 -14.75
N MET A 149 -25.61 -8.41 -15.76
CA MET A 149 -24.31 -9.11 -15.77
C MET A 149 -23.27 -8.55 -14.79
N LEU A 150 -23.52 -7.37 -14.20
CA LEU A 150 -22.60 -6.75 -13.23
C LEU A 150 -22.89 -7.20 -11.79
N GLN A 151 -23.95 -7.97 -11.57
CA GLN A 151 -24.34 -8.42 -10.23
C GLN A 151 -23.37 -9.50 -9.72
N HIS A 152 -22.89 -9.31 -8.50
CA HIS A 152 -22.05 -10.27 -7.78
C HIS A 152 -22.42 -10.28 -6.29
N PHE A 153 -21.88 -11.24 -5.53
CA PHE A 153 -22.22 -11.44 -4.10
C PHE A 153 -21.90 -10.24 -3.19
N GLY A 154 -21.19 -9.24 -3.68
CA GLY A 154 -20.71 -8.11 -2.87
C GLY A 154 -19.52 -8.47 -1.98
N MET A 155 -19.19 -7.56 -1.07
CA MET A 155 -18.23 -7.76 0.01
C MET A 155 -18.80 -7.22 1.31
N ASP A 156 -18.52 -7.92 2.42
CA ASP A 156 -18.76 -7.42 3.77
C ASP A 156 -17.50 -6.74 4.31
N LEU A 157 -17.66 -5.82 5.27
CA LEU A 157 -16.54 -5.07 5.83
C LEU A 157 -15.46 -5.97 6.46
N SER A 158 -15.88 -7.06 7.12
CA SER A 158 -14.96 -8.05 7.69
C SER A 158 -14.12 -8.70 6.61
N ASN A 159 -14.74 -9.14 5.51
CA ASN A 159 -14.05 -9.80 4.40
C ASN A 159 -13.18 -8.83 3.60
N PHE A 160 -13.56 -7.55 3.56
CA PHE A 160 -12.80 -6.52 2.88
C PHE A 160 -11.54 -6.05 3.66
N MET A 161 -11.58 -6.11 5.00
CA MET A 161 -10.49 -5.62 5.87
C MET A 161 -9.58 -6.73 6.40
N GLN A 162 -9.72 -7.95 5.88
CA GLN A 162 -8.99 -9.12 6.32
C GLN A 162 -7.54 -9.15 5.80
#